data_AF-M5BJF4-F1
#
_entry.id   AF-M5BJF4-F1
#
_cell.length_a   1.000
_cell.length_b   1.000
_cell.length_c   1.000
_cell.angle_alpha   90.00
_cell.angle_beta   90.00
_cell.angle_gamma   90.00
#
_symmetry.space_group_name_H-M   'P 1'
#
loop_
_entity.id
_entity.type
_entity.pdbx_description
1 polymer ?
#
loop_
_entity_poly.entity_id
_entity_poly.type
_entity_poly.pdbx_seq_one_letter_code
_entity_poly.pdbx_strand_id
1 'polypeptide(L)'
;MELLLQPTDVFVLAGHMSVARGEWDVVTDAIRKIHPNTPIAILGGHTHTRYCRQFDPNTMALESGRFMETVGWMSISLNKSSPTSPVSFERRYLDANNITYMYHSNTTERNFHSVVGKEVDAFNQELTTRWNLGKVHGCSSQNYFVERFKWPHPQNIYAFYIFQVLPEVLVKSSGRKNDYITIINNGMLRFDIYRGTFTWNDQLTVLPFKDPYMYIELPWSIARNVKKKLDEYPKDHLNAARFLTEKFGPFAYMNAPDRSSQTPLSVSPDLSPGYVTKDECGGNGDDTEHLPIPIVNNSDYMSNDPIYQIAPETLVDLIVPKFLKPRVLNAINQLGFNATEDKMHQYGNLTSKEMFAKYFERFPAVNNECPDD
;
A
#
# COMPACT_ATOMS: atom_id res chain seq x y z
N MET A 1 3.20 -11.54 -35.11
CA MET A 1 2.65 -10.58 -36.10
C MET A 1 1.25 -10.97 -36.54
N GLU A 2 0.96 -12.27 -36.76
CA GLU A 2 -0.35 -12.76 -37.23
C GLU A 2 -1.56 -12.31 -36.39
N LEU A 3 -1.45 -12.33 -35.04
CA LEU A 3 -2.51 -11.85 -34.15
C LEU A 3 -2.87 -10.37 -34.36
N LEU A 4 -1.88 -9.52 -34.67
CA LEU A 4 -2.10 -8.09 -34.93
C LEU A 4 -2.69 -7.83 -36.32
N LEU A 5 -2.80 -8.83 -37.20
CA LEU A 5 -3.41 -8.67 -38.53
C LEU A 5 -4.89 -9.02 -38.55
N GLN A 6 -5.43 -9.56 -37.45
CA GLN A 6 -6.85 -9.88 -37.37
C GLN A 6 -7.71 -8.61 -37.35
N PRO A 7 -8.86 -8.60 -38.03
CA PRO A 7 -9.86 -7.54 -37.87
C PRO A 7 -10.21 -7.40 -36.38
N THR A 8 -9.99 -6.21 -35.83
CA THR A 8 -10.13 -5.94 -34.40
C THR A 8 -10.87 -4.63 -34.20
N ASP A 9 -11.99 -4.70 -33.46
CA ASP A 9 -12.79 -3.52 -33.13
C ASP A 9 -12.31 -2.81 -31.87
N VAL A 10 -11.73 -3.54 -30.91
CA VAL A 10 -11.15 -3.02 -29.66
C VAL A 10 -9.98 -3.91 -29.23
N PHE A 11 -8.88 -3.31 -28.81
CA PHE A 11 -7.82 -4.02 -28.08
C PHE A 11 -8.02 -3.82 -26.57
N VAL A 12 -7.92 -4.91 -25.81
CA VAL A 12 -7.90 -4.87 -24.33
C VAL A 12 -6.53 -5.32 -23.85
N LEU A 13 -5.82 -4.44 -23.14
CA LEU A 13 -4.51 -4.73 -22.56
C LEU A 13 -4.65 -4.82 -21.05
N ALA A 14 -4.61 -6.03 -20.52
CA ALA A 14 -4.56 -6.26 -19.07
C ALA A 14 -3.12 -6.55 -18.63
N GLY A 15 -2.64 -5.85 -17.62
CA GLY A 15 -1.26 -6.02 -17.14
C GLY A 15 -1.04 -5.43 -15.75
N HIS A 16 -0.16 -6.07 -14.98
CA HIS A 16 0.20 -5.60 -13.64
C HIS A 16 1.30 -4.54 -13.70
N MET A 17 0.98 -3.41 -14.35
CA MET A 17 1.87 -2.25 -14.49
C MET A 17 1.10 -1.00 -14.09
N SER A 18 1.80 -0.03 -13.48
CA SER A 18 1.22 1.26 -13.13
C SER A 18 0.63 1.92 -14.37
N VAL A 19 -0.58 2.47 -14.30
CA VAL A 19 -1.12 3.25 -15.43
C VAL A 19 -0.29 4.50 -15.70
N ALA A 20 0.22 5.13 -14.65
CA ALA A 20 0.95 6.39 -14.76
C ALA A 20 2.41 6.20 -15.22
N ARG A 21 3.08 5.12 -14.79
CA ARG A 21 4.53 4.90 -14.98
C ARG A 21 4.90 3.62 -15.71
N GLY A 22 3.92 2.80 -16.06
CA GLY A 22 4.15 1.61 -16.86
C GLY A 22 4.53 1.96 -18.30
N GLU A 23 5.28 1.07 -18.94
CA GLU A 23 5.67 1.14 -20.35
C GLU A 23 4.52 0.72 -21.30
N TRP A 24 3.30 1.23 -21.06
CA TRP A 24 2.14 0.96 -21.91
C TRP A 24 2.36 1.44 -23.34
N ASP A 25 3.08 2.56 -23.49
CA ASP A 25 3.42 3.19 -24.77
C ASP A 25 4.16 2.22 -25.71
N VAL A 26 5.00 1.32 -25.18
CA VAL A 26 5.71 0.31 -25.99
C VAL A 26 4.72 -0.59 -26.75
N VAL A 27 3.63 -0.99 -26.09
CA VAL A 27 2.62 -1.88 -26.66
C VAL A 27 1.63 -1.10 -27.52
N THR A 28 1.16 0.06 -27.05
CA THR A 28 0.20 0.89 -27.80
C THR A 28 0.81 1.42 -29.09
N ASP A 29 2.07 1.86 -29.09
CA ASP A 29 2.77 2.31 -30.30
C ASP A 29 2.91 1.18 -31.33
N ALA A 30 3.19 -0.05 -30.87
CA ALA A 30 3.26 -1.20 -31.75
C ALA A 30 1.89 -1.52 -32.39
N ILE A 31 0.80 -1.41 -31.63
CA ILE A 31 -0.56 -1.57 -32.15
C ILE A 31 -0.89 -0.46 -33.14
N ARG A 32 -0.59 0.80 -32.81
CA ARG A 32 -0.92 1.98 -33.63
C ARG A 32 -0.24 1.97 -35.00
N LYS A 33 0.93 1.31 -35.14
CA LYS A 33 1.59 1.10 -36.45
C LYS A 33 0.74 0.30 -37.44
N ILE A 34 -0.15 -0.56 -36.96
CA ILE A 34 -1.01 -1.43 -37.79
C ILE A 34 -2.48 -0.98 -37.70
N HIS A 35 -2.91 -0.56 -36.51
CA HIS A 35 -4.27 -0.16 -36.16
C HIS A 35 -4.31 1.27 -35.62
N PRO A 36 -4.20 2.29 -36.51
CA PRO A 36 -4.00 3.68 -36.09
C PRO A 36 -5.18 4.25 -35.30
N ASN A 37 -6.42 3.78 -35.53
CA ASN A 37 -7.64 4.35 -34.95
C ASN A 37 -8.46 3.35 -34.13
N THR A 38 -7.98 2.12 -33.95
CA THR A 38 -8.72 1.09 -33.20
C THR A 38 -8.65 1.40 -31.70
N PRO A 39 -9.78 1.48 -30.98
CA PRO A 39 -9.77 1.71 -29.54
C PRO A 39 -8.88 0.74 -28.77
N ILE A 40 -8.16 1.25 -27.77
CA ILE A 40 -7.37 0.46 -26.83
C ILE A 40 -7.84 0.77 -25.41
N ALA A 41 -8.29 -0.25 -24.69
CA ALA A 41 -8.63 -0.18 -23.28
C ALA A 41 -7.55 -0.88 -22.45
N ILE A 42 -6.92 -0.16 -21.54
CA ILE A 42 -5.86 -0.68 -20.67
C ILE A 42 -6.39 -0.85 -19.26
N LEU A 43 -6.16 -2.03 -18.68
CA LEU A 43 -6.47 -2.38 -17.29
C LEU A 43 -5.15 -2.60 -16.55
N GLY A 44 -4.71 -1.57 -15.83
CA GLY A 44 -3.45 -1.53 -15.09
C GLY A 44 -3.59 -1.83 -13.60
N GLY A 45 -2.48 -1.71 -12.87
CA GLY A 45 -2.40 -2.06 -11.46
C GLY A 45 -1.08 -1.64 -10.82
N HIS A 46 -0.61 -2.43 -9.84
CA HIS A 46 0.69 -2.28 -9.17
C HIS A 46 0.82 -1.12 -8.18
N THR A 47 0.37 0.10 -8.51
CA THR A 47 0.55 1.28 -7.65
C THR A 47 -0.51 1.46 -6.57
N HIS A 48 -1.53 0.59 -6.55
CA HIS A 48 -2.56 0.58 -5.52
C HIS A 48 -3.38 1.88 -5.48
N THR A 49 -3.55 2.55 -6.63
CA THR A 49 -4.27 3.83 -6.73
C THR A 49 -5.51 3.74 -7.61
N ARG A 50 -6.52 4.57 -7.33
CA ARG A 50 -7.53 4.93 -8.32
C ARG A 50 -6.87 5.90 -9.30
N TYR A 51 -6.71 5.49 -10.55
CA TYR A 51 -6.04 6.33 -11.54
C TYR A 51 -6.53 6.07 -12.95
N CYS A 52 -6.62 7.12 -13.75
CA CYS A 52 -6.98 7.05 -15.15
C CYS A 52 -6.06 7.95 -15.96
N ARG A 53 -5.65 7.47 -17.13
CA ARG A 53 -4.89 8.24 -18.11
C ARG A 53 -5.44 7.99 -19.50
N GLN A 54 -5.72 9.07 -20.22
CA GLN A 54 -6.03 9.02 -21.64
C GLN A 54 -4.75 9.31 -22.43
N PHE A 55 -4.22 8.30 -23.13
CA PHE A 55 -2.97 8.41 -23.88
C PHE A 55 -3.18 9.13 -25.22
N ASP A 56 -4.30 8.81 -25.87
CA ASP A 56 -4.75 9.43 -27.11
C ASP A 56 -6.30 9.36 -27.17
N PRO A 57 -6.97 10.01 -28.14
CA PRO A 57 -8.43 10.03 -28.22
C PRO A 57 -9.09 8.64 -28.36
N ASN A 58 -8.32 7.59 -28.68
CA ASN A 58 -8.74 6.20 -28.81
C ASN A 58 -8.04 5.26 -27.82
N THR A 59 -7.34 5.77 -26.80
CA THR A 59 -6.65 4.93 -25.79
C THR A 59 -6.88 5.46 -24.38
N MET A 60 -7.57 4.69 -23.54
CA MET A 60 -7.72 4.98 -22.12
C MET A 60 -7.18 3.83 -21.26
N ALA A 61 -6.53 4.19 -20.16
CA ALA A 61 -6.05 3.27 -19.15
C ALA A 61 -6.67 3.55 -17.79
N LEU A 62 -7.02 2.49 -17.07
CA LEU A 62 -7.64 2.53 -15.76
C LEU A 62 -6.90 1.65 -14.75
N GLU A 63 -6.65 2.19 -13.56
CA GLU A 63 -6.12 1.51 -12.38
C GLU A 63 -7.16 1.59 -11.26
N SER A 64 -7.47 0.44 -10.67
CA SER A 64 -8.68 0.25 -9.85
C SER A 64 -8.39 0.11 -8.36
N GLY A 65 -7.47 0.91 -7.81
CA GLY A 65 -7.23 0.95 -6.37
C GLY A 65 -6.57 -0.32 -5.81
N ARG A 66 -6.98 -0.73 -4.60
CA ARG A 66 -6.37 -1.82 -3.83
C ARG A 66 -7.38 -2.55 -2.95
N PHE A 67 -6.98 -3.73 -2.46
CA PHE A 67 -7.56 -4.43 -1.30
C PHE A 67 -9.08 -4.67 -1.31
N MET A 68 -9.68 -4.82 -2.50
CA MET A 68 -11.14 -4.91 -2.65
C MET A 68 -11.86 -3.70 -2.04
N GLU A 69 -11.25 -2.51 -2.08
CA GLU A 69 -11.88 -1.24 -1.71
C GLU A 69 -12.54 -0.58 -2.92
N THR A 70 -12.16 -1.00 -4.14
CA THR A 70 -12.59 -0.37 -5.39
C THR A 70 -12.86 -1.41 -6.47
N VAL A 71 -13.97 -1.25 -7.19
CA VAL A 71 -14.21 -1.87 -8.48
C VAL A 71 -14.09 -0.78 -9.56
N GLY A 72 -13.16 -0.94 -10.49
CA GLY A 72 -13.03 -0.02 -11.62
C GLY A 72 -14.02 -0.37 -12.73
N TRP A 73 -14.62 0.66 -13.31
CA TRP A 73 -15.56 0.56 -14.42
C TRP A 73 -15.09 1.45 -15.57
N MET A 74 -15.09 0.89 -16.78
CA MET A 74 -14.78 1.61 -18.03
C MET A 74 -15.85 1.26 -19.06
N SER A 75 -16.34 2.28 -19.77
CA SER A 75 -17.20 2.10 -20.94
C SER A 75 -16.54 2.71 -22.19
N ILE A 76 -16.86 2.15 -23.35
CA ILE A 76 -16.36 2.61 -24.65
C ILE A 76 -17.55 2.69 -25.61
N SER A 77 -17.81 3.88 -26.15
CA SER A 77 -18.79 4.05 -27.22
C SER A 77 -18.12 3.84 -28.58
N LEU A 78 -18.46 2.72 -29.23
CA LEU A 78 -17.94 2.37 -30.55
C LEU A 78 -18.71 3.05 -31.70
N ASN A 79 -19.73 3.85 -31.39
CA ASN A 79 -20.49 4.62 -32.37
C ASN A 79 -19.65 5.78 -32.88
N LYS A 80 -18.90 5.52 -33.95
CA LYS A 80 -18.04 6.49 -34.61
C LYS A 80 -18.75 7.15 -35.79
N SER A 81 -18.59 8.46 -35.95
CA SER A 81 -19.07 9.21 -37.12
C SER A 81 -18.26 8.89 -38.40
N SER A 82 -17.03 8.41 -38.24
CA SER A 82 -16.16 7.92 -39.32
C SER A 82 -15.10 6.97 -38.75
N PRO A 83 -14.42 6.14 -39.57
CA PRO A 83 -13.37 5.22 -39.08
C PRO A 83 -12.22 5.91 -38.30
N THR A 84 -11.96 7.18 -38.60
CA THR A 84 -10.93 8.01 -37.98
C THR A 84 -11.42 8.86 -36.80
N SER A 85 -12.74 8.87 -36.54
CA SER A 85 -13.29 9.64 -35.43
C SER A 85 -12.86 9.01 -34.08
N PRO A 86 -12.54 9.85 -33.08
CA PRO A 86 -12.31 9.39 -31.71
C PRO A 86 -13.51 8.61 -31.16
N VAL A 87 -13.23 7.66 -30.26
CA VAL A 87 -14.27 7.06 -29.41
C VAL A 87 -14.45 7.84 -28.12
N SER A 88 -15.65 7.71 -27.54
CA SER A 88 -15.90 8.22 -26.20
C SER A 88 -15.58 7.13 -25.18
N PHE A 89 -14.81 7.49 -24.17
CA PHE A 89 -14.57 6.66 -23.00
C PHE A 89 -15.20 7.30 -21.78
N GLU A 90 -15.73 6.48 -20.88
CA GLU A 90 -16.10 6.91 -19.53
C GLU A 90 -15.49 5.97 -18.50
N ARG A 91 -15.26 6.49 -17.30
CA ARG A 91 -14.69 5.71 -16.19
C ARG A 91 -15.36 6.05 -14.86
N ARG A 92 -15.54 5.02 -14.02
CA ARG A 92 -16.00 5.14 -12.63
C ARG A 92 -15.14 4.28 -11.70
N TYR A 93 -14.98 4.72 -10.46
CA TYR A 93 -14.44 3.94 -9.36
C TYR A 93 -15.58 3.71 -8.36
N LEU A 94 -16.00 2.46 -8.23
CA LEU A 94 -17.11 2.06 -7.39
C LEU A 94 -16.54 1.62 -6.06
N ASP A 95 -17.06 2.18 -4.98
CA ASP A 95 -16.78 1.65 -3.65
C ASP A 95 -17.27 0.20 -3.54
N ALA A 96 -16.42 -0.67 -3.01
CA ALA A 96 -16.69 -2.11 -2.98
C ALA A 96 -17.60 -2.51 -1.80
N ASN A 97 -18.86 -2.07 -1.84
CA ASN A 97 -19.86 -2.36 -0.82
C ASN A 97 -21.25 -2.64 -1.42
N ASN A 98 -22.13 -3.26 -0.63
CA ASN A 98 -23.47 -3.65 -1.11
C ASN A 98 -24.34 -2.45 -1.52
N ILE A 99 -24.20 -1.29 -0.86
CA ILE A 99 -25.00 -0.09 -1.18
C ILE A 99 -24.67 0.37 -2.60
N THR A 100 -23.39 0.50 -2.91
CA THR A 100 -22.89 0.84 -4.24
C THR A 100 -23.33 -0.19 -5.29
N TYR A 101 -23.17 -1.49 -5.00
CA TYR A 101 -23.57 -2.53 -5.95
C TYR A 101 -25.08 -2.58 -6.20
N MET A 102 -25.90 -2.39 -5.16
CA MET A 102 -27.36 -2.31 -5.31
C MET A 102 -27.79 -1.10 -6.13
N TYR A 103 -27.16 0.06 -5.89
CA TYR A 103 -27.42 1.28 -6.65
C TYR A 103 -27.17 1.07 -8.15
N HIS A 104 -25.98 0.58 -8.54
CA HIS A 104 -25.63 0.42 -9.97
C HIS A 104 -26.33 -0.74 -10.65
N SER A 105 -26.80 -1.75 -9.90
CA SER A 105 -27.59 -2.86 -10.45
C SER A 105 -29.10 -2.60 -10.45
N ASN A 106 -29.55 -1.45 -9.91
CA ASN A 106 -30.96 -1.14 -9.69
C ASN A 106 -31.69 -2.26 -8.92
N THR A 107 -31.05 -2.77 -7.88
CA THR A 107 -31.60 -3.79 -6.98
C THR A 107 -31.74 -3.25 -5.56
N THR A 108 -32.32 -4.06 -4.68
CA THR A 108 -32.57 -3.77 -3.27
C THR A 108 -32.10 -4.96 -2.44
N GLU A 109 -32.05 -4.84 -1.12
CA GLU A 109 -31.70 -5.93 -0.22
C GLU A 109 -32.54 -7.21 -0.46
N ARG A 110 -33.79 -7.03 -0.92
CA ARG A 110 -34.72 -8.14 -1.18
C ARG A 110 -34.31 -9.00 -2.37
N ASN A 111 -33.63 -8.45 -3.37
CA ASN A 111 -33.37 -9.11 -4.65
C ASN A 111 -31.91 -9.00 -5.15
N PHE A 112 -31.01 -8.38 -4.39
CA PHE A 112 -29.60 -8.27 -4.74
C PHE A 112 -28.83 -9.59 -4.59
N HIS A 113 -29.08 -10.34 -3.52
CA HIS A 113 -28.29 -11.53 -3.21
C HIS A 113 -28.73 -12.76 -4.03
N SER A 114 -27.88 -13.19 -4.96
CA SER A 114 -28.07 -14.44 -5.72
C SER A 114 -27.74 -15.68 -4.86
N VAL A 115 -28.23 -16.84 -5.30
CA VAL A 115 -27.90 -18.14 -4.66
C VAL A 115 -26.39 -18.38 -4.66
N VAL A 116 -25.75 -18.22 -5.82
CA VAL A 116 -24.29 -18.40 -5.98
C VAL A 116 -23.51 -17.41 -5.10
N GLY A 117 -23.97 -16.16 -4.97
CA GLY A 117 -23.31 -15.18 -4.11
C GLY A 117 -23.32 -15.58 -2.63
N LYS A 118 -24.43 -16.16 -2.15
CA LYS A 118 -24.54 -16.69 -0.78
C LYS A 118 -23.66 -17.93 -0.56
N GLU A 119 -23.51 -18.77 -1.57
CA GLU A 119 -22.62 -19.94 -1.50
C GLU A 119 -21.15 -19.51 -1.36
N VAL A 120 -20.72 -18.50 -2.12
CA VAL A 120 -19.36 -17.93 -2.00
C VAL A 120 -19.14 -17.28 -0.63
N ASP A 121 -20.13 -16.55 -0.11
CA ASP A 121 -20.06 -15.96 1.22
C ASP A 121 -19.91 -17.03 2.32
N ALA A 122 -20.75 -18.08 2.27
CA ALA A 122 -20.66 -19.21 3.20
C ALA A 122 -19.30 -19.92 3.13
N PHE A 123 -18.74 -20.10 1.92
CA PHE A 123 -17.41 -20.68 1.74
C PHE A 123 -16.31 -19.80 2.37
N ASN A 124 -16.37 -18.48 2.20
CA ASN A 124 -15.41 -17.55 2.82
C ASN A 124 -15.51 -17.53 4.35
N GLN A 125 -16.72 -17.61 4.90
CA GLN A 125 -16.93 -17.74 6.34
C GLN A 125 -16.33 -19.06 6.86
N GLU A 126 -16.54 -20.17 6.15
CA GLU A 126 -15.94 -21.46 6.50
C GLU A 126 -14.41 -21.39 6.50
N LEU A 127 -13.79 -20.77 5.49
CA LEU A 127 -12.34 -20.57 5.45
C LEU A 127 -11.83 -19.73 6.63
N THR A 128 -12.55 -18.67 6.97
CA THR A 128 -12.22 -17.78 8.11
C THR A 128 -12.18 -18.56 9.41
N THR A 129 -13.17 -19.43 9.65
CA THR A 129 -13.21 -20.32 10.81
C THR A 129 -12.12 -21.38 10.75
N ARG A 130 -11.98 -22.09 9.62
CA ARG A 130 -11.01 -23.18 9.43
C ARG A 130 -9.57 -22.74 9.65
N TRP A 131 -9.23 -21.52 9.24
CA TRP A 131 -7.90 -20.93 9.43
C TRP A 131 -7.76 -20.11 10.71
N ASN A 132 -8.82 -20.06 11.53
CA ASN A 132 -8.86 -19.35 12.81
C ASN A 132 -8.40 -17.88 12.67
N LEU A 133 -8.86 -17.20 11.61
CA LEU A 133 -8.46 -15.82 11.33
C LEU A 133 -8.97 -14.85 12.41
N GLY A 134 -10.10 -15.18 13.04
CA GLY A 134 -10.66 -14.43 14.17
C GLY A 134 -9.94 -14.65 15.50
N LYS A 135 -8.84 -15.41 15.56
CA LYS A 135 -8.08 -15.62 16.80
C LYS A 135 -7.59 -14.27 17.33
N VAL A 136 -8.06 -13.88 18.51
CA VAL A 136 -7.63 -12.66 19.20
C VAL A 136 -6.24 -12.87 19.79
N HIS A 137 -5.34 -11.92 19.51
CA HIS A 137 -4.00 -11.84 20.09
C HIS A 137 -3.89 -10.77 21.18
N GLY A 138 -4.78 -9.78 21.21
CA GLY A 138 -4.82 -8.77 22.26
C GLY A 138 -5.57 -7.53 21.81
N CYS A 139 -5.20 -6.38 22.38
CA CYS A 139 -5.90 -5.12 22.19
C CYS A 139 -4.98 -3.98 21.77
N SER A 140 -5.41 -3.20 20.78
CA SER A 140 -4.84 -1.90 20.46
C SER A 140 -5.65 -0.79 21.12
N SER A 141 -5.01 0.06 21.92
CA SER A 141 -5.65 1.20 22.59
C SER A 141 -5.92 2.39 21.66
N GLN A 142 -5.30 2.42 20.48
CA GLN A 142 -5.45 3.52 19.52
C GLN A 142 -5.30 3.05 18.07
N ASN A 143 -5.61 3.96 17.14
CA ASN A 143 -5.39 3.76 15.71
C ASN A 143 -3.95 4.11 15.32
N TYR A 144 -3.33 3.28 14.49
CA TYR A 144 -2.04 3.50 13.86
C TYR A 144 -2.18 3.44 12.34
N PHE A 145 -1.66 4.46 11.66
CA PHE A 145 -1.89 4.65 10.23
C PHE A 145 -0.60 4.58 9.42
N VAL A 146 -0.69 3.97 8.24
CA VAL A 146 0.42 3.87 7.27
C VAL A 146 0.70 5.24 6.63
N GLU A 147 -0.35 5.92 6.16
CA GLU A 147 -0.21 7.07 5.25
C GLU A 147 -0.81 8.37 5.82
N ARG A 148 -1.51 8.36 6.97
CA ARG A 148 -2.25 9.55 7.45
C ARG A 148 -1.41 10.55 8.27
N PHE A 149 -0.31 10.08 8.87
CA PHE A 149 0.52 10.89 9.77
C PHE A 149 1.97 10.92 9.31
N LYS A 150 2.62 12.08 9.47
CA LYS A 150 4.06 12.23 9.23
C LYS A 150 4.86 11.38 10.20
N TRP A 151 5.91 10.73 9.71
CA TRP A 151 6.96 10.16 10.55
C TRP A 151 7.63 11.28 11.39
N PRO A 152 7.94 11.09 12.69
CA PRO A 152 7.66 9.92 13.54
C PRO A 152 6.49 10.15 14.52
N HIS A 153 5.34 10.67 14.05
CA HIS A 153 4.17 10.90 14.91
C HIS A 153 3.72 9.62 15.65
N PRO A 154 3.22 9.68 16.89
CA PRO A 154 2.81 8.49 17.66
C PRO A 154 1.74 7.60 16.99
N GLN A 155 0.90 8.18 16.14
CA GLN A 155 -0.10 7.44 15.35
C GLN A 155 0.42 6.97 13.99
N ASN A 156 1.69 7.22 13.64
CA ASN A 156 2.31 6.62 12.46
C ASN A 156 2.70 5.18 12.80
N ILE A 157 2.20 4.21 12.03
CA ILE A 157 2.40 2.79 12.31
C ILE A 157 3.86 2.35 12.24
N TYR A 158 4.68 2.98 11.40
CA TYR A 158 6.11 2.68 11.35
C TYR A 158 6.82 3.15 12.62
N ALA A 159 6.43 4.30 13.17
CA ALA A 159 6.99 4.81 14.42
C ALA A 159 6.62 3.88 15.58
N PHE A 160 5.34 3.49 15.67
CA PHE A 160 4.90 2.47 16.61
C PHE A 160 5.69 1.16 16.47
N TYR A 161 5.87 0.68 15.25
CA TYR A 161 6.56 -0.56 14.99
C TYR A 161 8.04 -0.51 15.41
N ILE A 162 8.76 0.53 15.02
CA ILE A 162 10.20 0.69 15.31
C ILE A 162 10.46 0.94 16.79
N PHE A 163 9.66 1.80 17.44
CA PHE A 163 9.97 2.26 18.80
C PHE A 163 9.29 1.47 19.90
N GLN A 164 8.22 0.71 19.61
CA GLN A 164 7.50 -0.07 20.62
C GLN A 164 7.50 -1.56 20.30
N VAL A 165 7.13 -1.96 19.08
CA VAL A 165 6.97 -3.38 18.75
C VAL A 165 8.32 -4.08 18.69
N LEU A 166 9.23 -3.64 17.81
CA LEU A 166 10.51 -4.32 17.59
C LEU A 166 11.36 -4.45 18.87
N PRO A 167 11.55 -3.41 19.70
CA PRO A 167 12.35 -3.55 20.92
C PRO A 167 11.78 -4.56 21.92
N GLU A 168 10.46 -4.75 21.89
CA GLU A 168 9.74 -5.56 22.87
C GLU A 168 9.64 -7.04 22.45
N VAL A 169 9.61 -7.35 21.15
CA VAL A 169 9.47 -8.73 20.64
C VAL A 169 10.68 -9.27 19.86
N LEU A 170 11.46 -8.41 19.20
CA LEU A 170 12.60 -8.83 18.39
C LEU A 170 13.87 -8.93 19.26
N VAL A 171 14.04 -10.08 19.91
CA VAL A 171 15.18 -10.35 20.80
C VAL A 171 16.31 -11.06 20.05
N LYS A 172 17.56 -10.64 20.28
CA LYS A 172 18.74 -11.23 19.64
C LYS A 172 19.00 -12.66 20.13
N SER A 173 19.07 -13.63 19.22
CA SER A 173 19.24 -15.05 19.56
C SER A 173 20.62 -15.38 20.13
N SER A 174 21.66 -14.58 19.83
CA SER A 174 23.03 -14.84 20.31
C SER A 174 23.31 -14.38 21.75
N GLY A 175 22.37 -13.66 22.38
CA GLY A 175 22.51 -13.17 23.75
C GLY A 175 23.52 -12.02 23.97
N ARG A 176 24.32 -11.65 22.96
CA ARG A 176 25.22 -10.48 23.04
C ARG A 176 24.41 -9.19 22.90
N LYS A 177 24.42 -8.36 23.95
CA LYS A 177 23.81 -7.03 23.91
C LYS A 177 24.78 -6.03 23.25
N ASN A 178 24.50 -5.68 22.00
CA ASN A 178 25.13 -4.54 21.32
C ASN A 178 24.13 -3.40 21.21
N ASP A 179 24.63 -2.18 21.00
CA ASP A 179 23.80 -1.11 20.45
C ASP A 179 23.33 -1.51 19.04
N TYR A 180 22.14 -1.09 18.65
CA TYR A 180 21.55 -1.48 17.37
C TYR A 180 20.82 -0.34 16.68
N ILE A 181 20.79 -0.41 15.35
CA ILE A 181 19.95 0.40 14.49
C ILE A 181 19.17 -0.54 13.58
N THR A 182 17.86 -0.35 13.52
CA THR A 182 16.96 -1.06 12.65
C THR A 182 16.54 -0.17 11.50
N ILE A 183 16.63 -0.66 10.27
CA ILE A 183 16.10 0.02 9.08
C ILE A 183 14.99 -0.84 8.48
N ILE A 184 13.83 -0.25 8.28
CA ILE A 184 12.70 -0.84 7.53
C ILE A 184 12.31 0.07 6.38
N ASN A 185 11.61 -0.48 5.38
CA ASN A 185 11.01 0.32 4.31
C ASN A 185 9.50 0.53 4.52
N ASN A 186 8.96 1.59 3.93
CA ASN A 186 7.53 1.90 3.83
C ASN A 186 6.73 0.95 2.91
N GLY A 187 7.35 -0.07 2.32
CA GLY A 187 6.66 -1.15 1.61
C GLY A 187 6.27 -2.32 2.51
N MET A 188 6.79 -2.37 3.74
CA MET A 188 6.67 -3.49 4.65
C MET A 188 5.29 -3.58 5.33
N LEU A 189 4.72 -2.44 5.74
CA LEU A 189 3.43 -2.41 6.44
C LEU A 189 2.33 -2.09 5.42
N ARG A 190 1.31 -2.96 5.36
CA ARG A 190 0.37 -3.03 4.24
C ARG A 190 -1.00 -2.44 4.56
N PHE A 191 -1.31 -2.25 5.84
CA PHE A 191 -2.60 -1.73 6.29
C PHE A 191 -2.50 -1.03 7.66
N ASP A 192 -3.53 -0.27 7.99
CA ASP A 192 -3.66 0.41 9.27
C ASP A 192 -3.99 -0.59 10.40
N ILE A 193 -3.65 -0.25 11.64
CA ILE A 193 -4.15 -0.95 12.84
C ILE A 193 -5.21 -0.06 13.47
N TYR A 194 -6.42 -0.58 13.63
CA TYR A 194 -7.50 0.13 14.31
C TYR A 194 -7.51 -0.21 15.81
N ARG A 195 -8.00 0.73 16.62
CA ARG A 195 -8.29 0.53 18.04
C ARG A 195 -9.30 -0.61 18.19
N GLY A 196 -9.10 -1.43 19.22
CA GLY A 196 -9.94 -2.57 19.52
C GLY A 196 -9.18 -3.88 19.46
N THR A 197 -9.90 -4.96 19.21
CA THR A 197 -9.35 -6.31 19.17
C THR A 197 -8.37 -6.45 18.01
N PHE A 198 -7.20 -7.03 18.29
CA PHE A 198 -6.21 -7.35 17.29
C PHE A 198 -6.20 -8.86 17.07
N THR A 199 -6.58 -9.28 15.86
CA THR A 199 -6.76 -10.68 15.49
C THR A 199 -5.63 -11.20 14.62
N TRP A 200 -5.63 -12.52 14.37
CA TRP A 200 -4.72 -13.11 13.39
C TRP A 200 -4.96 -12.54 11.99
N ASN A 201 -6.21 -12.25 11.62
CA ASN A 201 -6.53 -11.58 10.37
C ASN A 201 -5.85 -10.19 10.27
N ASP A 202 -5.83 -9.42 11.34
CA ASP A 202 -5.20 -8.09 11.37
C ASP A 202 -3.68 -8.20 11.20
N GLN A 203 -3.04 -9.15 11.87
CA GLN A 203 -1.61 -9.43 11.66
C GLN A 203 -1.29 -9.76 10.20
N LEU A 204 -2.09 -10.64 9.57
CA LEU A 204 -1.89 -11.01 8.17
C LEU A 204 -2.15 -9.85 7.22
N THR A 205 -3.10 -8.99 7.55
CA THR A 205 -3.46 -7.83 6.73
C THR A 205 -2.39 -6.74 6.81
N VAL A 206 -1.89 -6.45 8.02
CA VAL A 206 -0.91 -5.38 8.27
C VAL A 206 0.51 -5.79 7.88
N LEU A 207 0.94 -7.01 8.24
CA LEU A 207 2.32 -7.47 8.02
C LEU A 207 2.35 -8.96 7.61
N PRO A 208 2.13 -9.27 6.31
CA PRO A 208 1.98 -10.65 5.82
C PRO A 208 3.29 -11.42 5.60
N PHE A 209 4.44 -10.74 5.63
CA PHE A 209 5.70 -11.28 5.13
C PHE A 209 6.33 -12.30 6.08
N LYS A 210 6.78 -13.44 5.55
CA LYS A 210 7.48 -14.48 6.32
C LYS A 210 8.97 -14.18 6.51
N ASP A 211 9.43 -13.00 6.08
CA ASP A 211 10.83 -12.62 6.15
C ASP A 211 11.30 -12.51 7.61
N PRO A 212 12.43 -13.18 7.96
CA PRO A 212 13.09 -12.95 9.23
C PRO A 212 13.82 -11.59 9.21
N TYR A 213 14.26 -11.19 10.39
CA TYR A 213 15.17 -10.07 10.56
C TYR A 213 16.61 -10.55 10.52
N MET A 214 17.43 -9.88 9.71
CA MET A 214 18.85 -10.12 9.57
C MET A 214 19.62 -8.98 10.23
N TYR A 215 20.84 -9.24 10.66
CA TYR A 215 21.76 -8.20 11.13
C TYR A 215 23.19 -8.43 10.64
N ILE A 216 23.95 -7.34 10.63
CA ILE A 216 25.40 -7.31 10.42
C ILE A 216 26.03 -6.37 11.44
N GLU A 217 27.12 -6.81 12.07
CA GLU A 217 27.91 -5.98 13.00
C GLU A 217 28.80 -5.03 12.19
N LEU A 218 28.69 -3.72 12.43
CA LEU A 218 29.42 -2.67 11.72
C LEU A 218 29.92 -1.59 12.68
N PRO A 219 31.06 -0.92 12.40
CA PRO A 219 31.40 0.34 13.08
C PRO A 219 30.30 1.38 12.88
N TRP A 220 29.99 2.15 13.93
CA TRP A 220 28.98 3.21 13.88
C TRP A 220 29.25 4.23 12.78
N SER A 221 30.53 4.50 12.47
CA SER A 221 30.97 5.36 11.37
C SER A 221 30.38 4.97 10.01
N ILE A 222 30.14 3.68 9.79
CA ILE A 222 29.51 3.11 8.59
C ILE A 222 27.99 3.02 8.77
N ALA A 223 27.52 2.41 9.88
CA ALA A 223 26.10 2.10 10.09
C ALA A 223 25.19 3.34 9.98
N ARG A 224 25.61 4.48 10.55
CA ARG A 224 24.85 5.75 10.52
C ARG A 224 24.60 6.32 9.12
N ASN A 225 25.37 5.88 8.12
CA ASN A 225 25.29 6.37 6.76
C ASN A 225 24.50 5.44 5.82
N VAL A 226 24.16 4.21 6.27
CA VAL A 226 23.52 3.21 5.40
C VAL A 226 22.15 3.66 4.92
N LYS A 227 21.31 4.22 5.81
CA LYS A 227 19.98 4.74 5.43
C LYS A 227 20.07 5.81 4.35
N LYS A 228 20.93 6.82 4.53
CA LYS A 228 21.17 7.85 3.52
C LYS A 228 21.62 7.26 2.19
N LYS A 229 22.47 6.23 2.23
CA LYS A 229 22.93 5.55 1.02
C LYS A 229 21.81 4.78 0.31
N LEU A 230 20.88 4.18 1.06
CA LEU A 230 19.69 3.53 0.49
C LEU A 230 18.75 4.52 -0.20
N ASP A 231 18.66 5.76 0.32
CA ASP A 231 17.84 6.82 -0.27
C ASP A 231 18.34 7.30 -1.64
N GLU A 232 19.64 7.13 -1.94
CA GLU A 232 20.27 7.44 -3.24
C GLU A 232 19.91 6.43 -4.33
N TYR A 233 19.47 5.22 -3.97
CA TYR A 233 19.20 4.14 -4.93
C TYR A 233 17.82 4.30 -5.60
N PRO A 234 17.63 3.75 -6.82
CA PRO A 234 16.34 3.75 -7.50
C PRO A 234 15.26 3.09 -6.63
N LYS A 235 14.17 3.79 -6.36
CA LYS A 235 13.16 3.40 -5.37
C LYS A 235 12.71 1.95 -5.57
N ASP A 236 12.74 1.15 -4.50
CA ASP A 236 12.48 -0.29 -4.50
C ASP A 236 10.99 -0.65 -4.64
N HIS A 237 10.11 0.31 -4.40
CA HIS A 237 8.67 0.18 -4.57
C HIS A 237 8.07 1.54 -4.95
N LEU A 238 6.93 1.51 -5.64
CA LEU A 238 6.15 2.71 -5.94
C LEU A 238 5.19 2.98 -4.79
N ASN A 239 5.46 4.06 -4.05
CA ASN A 239 4.58 4.55 -3.00
C ASN A 239 3.47 5.45 -3.61
N ALA A 240 2.20 5.09 -3.36
CA ALA A 240 1.03 5.83 -3.82
C ALA A 240 1.03 7.29 -3.35
N ALA A 241 1.27 7.53 -2.06
CA ALA A 241 1.36 8.87 -1.48
C ALA A 241 2.43 9.74 -2.17
N ARG A 242 3.61 9.17 -2.43
CA ARG A 242 4.68 9.86 -3.17
C ARG A 242 4.24 10.17 -4.58
N PHE A 243 3.74 9.17 -5.31
CA PHE A 243 3.30 9.32 -6.69
C PHE A 243 2.24 10.42 -6.83
N LEU A 244 1.19 10.38 -6.00
CA LEU A 244 0.12 11.37 -6.00
C LEU A 244 0.62 12.77 -5.65
N THR A 245 1.54 12.88 -4.69
CA THR A 245 2.18 14.15 -4.31
C THR A 245 3.03 14.71 -5.45
N GLU A 246 3.81 13.88 -6.13
CA GLU A 246 4.64 14.30 -7.27
C GLU A 246 3.78 14.73 -8.46
N LYS A 247 2.64 14.06 -8.69
CA LYS A 247 1.76 14.34 -9.83
C LYS A 247 0.86 15.55 -9.61
N PHE A 248 0.26 15.69 -8.43
CA PHE A 248 -0.78 16.69 -8.16
C PHE A 248 -0.40 17.73 -7.10
N GLY A 249 0.80 17.60 -6.52
CA GLY A 249 1.28 18.47 -5.45
C GLY A 249 0.85 18.01 -4.05
N PRO A 250 1.54 18.49 -3.01
CA PRO A 250 1.33 18.05 -1.62
C PRO A 250 -0.06 18.44 -1.08
N PHE A 251 -0.63 19.54 -1.54
CA PHE A 251 -1.94 20.02 -1.09
C PHE A 251 -3.11 19.24 -1.69
N ALA A 252 -2.86 18.33 -2.63
CA ALA A 252 -3.93 17.60 -3.31
C ALA A 252 -4.75 16.70 -2.37
N TYR A 253 -4.13 16.25 -1.26
CA TYR A 253 -4.69 15.29 -0.29
C TYR A 253 -4.44 15.69 1.18
N MET A 254 -4.00 16.92 1.46
CA MET A 254 -3.71 17.40 2.83
C MET A 254 -4.93 17.93 3.59
N ASN A 255 -6.11 17.97 2.98
CA ASN A 255 -7.31 18.53 3.60
C ASN A 255 -8.03 17.49 4.48
N ALA A 256 -7.39 17.02 5.55
CA ALA A 256 -8.20 16.76 6.75
C ALA A 256 -8.53 18.15 7.34
N PRO A 257 -9.81 18.47 7.61
CA PRO A 257 -10.08 19.58 8.50
C PRO A 257 -9.43 19.24 9.85
N ASP A 258 -8.41 20.02 10.21
CA ASP A 258 -7.93 20.08 11.58
C ASP A 258 -9.14 20.48 12.43
N ARG A 259 -9.68 19.55 13.24
CA ARG A 259 -10.84 19.79 14.10
C ARG A 259 -10.60 20.91 15.14
N SER A 260 -9.43 21.55 15.14
CA SER A 260 -9.09 22.71 15.95
C SER A 260 -9.28 24.08 15.27
N SER A 261 -9.62 24.15 13.98
CA SER A 261 -9.84 25.43 13.27
C SER A 261 -11.10 25.42 12.41
N GLN A 262 -11.81 26.56 12.41
CA GLN A 262 -13.17 26.76 11.87
C GLN A 262 -13.47 25.92 10.62
N THR A 263 -14.41 24.98 10.75
CA THR A 263 -14.95 24.22 9.62
C THR A 263 -15.67 25.18 8.67
N PRO A 264 -15.30 25.27 7.39
CA PRO A 264 -16.09 26.02 6.41
C PRO A 264 -17.51 25.46 6.38
N LEU A 265 -18.51 26.34 6.33
CA LEU A 265 -19.96 26.03 6.27
C LEU A 265 -20.39 25.12 5.09
N SER A 266 -19.47 24.71 4.21
CA SER A 266 -19.74 23.87 3.03
C SER A 266 -19.35 22.40 3.20
N VAL A 267 -18.78 21.98 4.33
CA VAL A 267 -18.53 20.55 4.58
C VAL A 267 -19.79 19.95 5.15
N SER A 268 -20.57 19.23 4.33
CA SER A 268 -21.73 18.48 4.82
C SER A 268 -21.23 17.47 5.85
N PRO A 269 -21.70 17.51 7.12
CA PRO A 269 -21.23 16.63 8.19
C PRO A 269 -21.56 15.13 7.97
N ASP A 270 -22.27 14.80 6.89
CA ASP A 270 -22.84 13.48 6.62
C ASP A 270 -22.03 12.62 5.64
N LEU A 271 -20.95 13.14 5.03
CA LEU A 271 -20.15 12.36 4.08
C LEU A 271 -19.24 11.35 4.79
N SER A 272 -19.18 10.12 4.28
CA SER A 272 -18.26 9.10 4.79
C SER A 272 -16.82 9.39 4.34
N PRO A 273 -15.79 9.07 5.17
CA PRO A 273 -14.40 9.13 4.72
C PRO A 273 -14.14 8.14 3.59
N GLY A 274 -13.45 8.58 2.54
CA GLY A 274 -13.16 7.75 1.38
C GLY A 274 -12.21 8.39 0.38
N TYR A 275 -12.16 7.81 -0.81
CA TYR A 275 -11.32 8.31 -1.90
C TYR A 275 -11.94 9.56 -2.53
N VAL A 276 -11.10 10.56 -2.78
CA VAL A 276 -11.41 11.70 -3.66
C VAL A 276 -10.33 11.73 -4.73
N THR A 277 -10.64 11.10 -5.86
CA THR A 277 -9.66 10.74 -6.88
C THR A 277 -9.34 11.94 -7.76
N LYS A 278 -8.03 12.14 -7.99
CA LYS A 278 -7.52 13.04 -9.03
C LYS A 278 -6.74 12.19 -10.02
N ASP A 279 -7.09 12.33 -11.30
CA ASP A 279 -6.46 11.59 -12.39
C ASP A 279 -6.41 12.45 -13.66
N GLU A 280 -5.93 11.89 -14.77
CA GLU A 280 -5.70 12.61 -16.03
C GLU A 280 -6.85 12.48 -17.03
N CYS A 281 -7.95 11.83 -16.65
CA CYS A 281 -9.12 11.65 -17.51
C CYS A 281 -10.19 12.73 -17.31
N GLY A 282 -9.97 13.65 -16.37
CA GLY A 282 -10.89 14.76 -16.08
C GLY A 282 -12.20 14.32 -15.41
N GLY A 283 -12.96 15.30 -14.93
CA GLY A 283 -14.21 15.07 -14.21
C GLY A 283 -14.06 14.29 -12.89
N ASN A 284 -15.16 14.10 -12.17
CA ASN A 284 -15.19 13.21 -11.02
C ASN A 284 -15.29 11.75 -11.49
N GLY A 285 -14.43 10.87 -10.99
CA GLY A 285 -14.45 9.43 -11.28
C GLY A 285 -15.04 8.58 -10.19
N ASP A 286 -15.09 9.05 -8.95
CA ASP A 286 -15.65 8.29 -7.85
C ASP A 286 -17.19 8.22 -8.00
N ASP A 287 -17.77 7.07 -7.67
CA ASP A 287 -19.22 6.88 -7.72
C ASP A 287 -19.94 7.49 -6.51
N THR A 288 -19.22 7.62 -5.40
CA THR A 288 -19.72 8.10 -4.11
C THR A 288 -18.94 9.35 -3.69
N GLU A 289 -19.64 10.35 -3.15
CA GLU A 289 -19.00 11.54 -2.58
C GLU A 289 -18.46 11.25 -1.18
N HIS A 290 -17.23 11.69 -0.91
CA HIS A 290 -16.53 11.39 0.34
C HIS A 290 -15.85 12.61 0.96
N LEU A 291 -15.61 12.51 2.27
CA LEU A 291 -14.56 13.28 2.92
C LEU A 291 -13.20 12.66 2.57
N PRO A 292 -12.24 13.44 2.02
CA PRO A 292 -10.96 12.91 1.61
C PRO A 292 -10.17 12.36 2.80
N ILE A 293 -9.65 11.14 2.66
CA ILE A 293 -8.71 10.56 3.62
C ILE A 293 -7.34 11.26 3.46
N PRO A 294 -6.71 11.73 4.54
CA PRO A 294 -5.39 12.37 4.47
C PRO A 294 -4.32 11.40 4.00
N ILE A 295 -3.50 11.86 3.07
CA ILE A 295 -2.35 11.11 2.56
C ILE A 295 -1.09 11.96 2.73
N VAL A 296 -0.10 11.40 3.42
CA VAL A 296 1.17 12.03 3.76
C VAL A 296 2.29 11.21 3.15
N ASN A 297 3.09 11.86 2.30
CA ASN A 297 4.32 11.28 1.78
C ASN A 297 5.39 11.22 2.89
N ASN A 298 5.79 10.00 3.25
CA ASN A 298 6.84 9.72 4.23
C ASN A 298 8.11 9.20 3.54
N SER A 299 9.23 9.19 4.26
CA SER A 299 10.49 8.60 3.78
C SER A 299 10.32 7.14 3.37
N ASP A 300 11.10 6.68 2.39
CA ASP A 300 11.09 5.27 2.00
C ASP A 300 11.70 4.38 3.07
N TYR A 301 12.69 4.90 3.79
CA TYR A 301 13.37 4.18 4.86
C TYR A 301 13.20 4.92 6.18
N MET A 302 12.89 4.15 7.22
CA MET A 302 12.69 4.63 8.59
C MET A 302 13.56 3.80 9.54
N SER A 303 14.02 4.46 10.61
CA SER A 303 15.00 3.88 11.55
C SER A 303 14.87 4.46 12.95
N ASN A 304 15.35 3.71 13.95
CA ASN A 304 15.56 4.19 15.32
C ASN A 304 16.93 4.87 15.46
N ASP A 305 17.15 5.96 14.72
CA ASP A 305 18.41 6.70 14.78
C ASP A 305 18.71 7.11 16.25
N PRO A 306 19.88 6.76 16.81
CA PRO A 306 20.20 7.06 18.20
C PRO A 306 20.33 8.57 18.40
N ILE A 307 19.71 9.09 19.46
CA ILE A 307 19.78 10.50 19.85
C ILE A 307 21.03 10.84 20.68
N TYR A 308 21.78 9.82 21.10
CA TYR A 308 23.00 9.94 21.88
C TYR A 308 24.25 9.74 21.01
N GLN A 309 25.38 10.26 21.47
CA GLN A 309 26.65 10.11 20.75
C GLN A 309 27.20 8.69 20.94
N ILE A 310 27.49 8.04 19.81
CA ILE A 310 28.17 6.74 19.74
C ILE A 310 29.55 6.98 19.12
N ALA A 311 30.60 6.40 19.70
CA ALA A 311 31.95 6.54 19.17
C ALA A 311 32.05 5.90 17.76
N PRO A 312 32.82 6.47 16.82
CA PRO A 312 32.87 5.99 15.43
C PRO A 312 33.22 4.51 15.27
N GLU A 313 34.07 3.98 16.15
CA GLU A 313 34.54 2.59 16.11
C GLU A 313 33.65 1.61 16.89
N THR A 314 32.65 2.10 17.62
CA THR A 314 31.73 1.24 18.36
C THR A 314 30.98 0.35 17.36
N LEU A 315 31.05 -0.97 17.59
CA LEU A 315 30.31 -1.94 16.80
C LEU A 315 28.83 -1.88 17.18
N VAL A 316 27.98 -1.74 16.18
CA VAL A 316 26.53 -1.76 16.31
C VAL A 316 25.94 -2.84 15.41
N ASP A 317 24.80 -3.41 15.83
CA ASP A 317 24.02 -4.29 14.97
C ASP A 317 23.16 -3.44 14.03
N LEU A 318 23.40 -3.53 12.72
CA LEU A 318 22.46 -3.02 11.72
C LEU A 318 21.44 -4.10 11.38
N ILE A 319 20.20 -3.92 11.85
CA ILE A 319 19.10 -4.87 11.72
C ILE A 319 18.20 -4.46 10.55
N VAL A 320 17.85 -5.41 9.67
CA VAL A 320 16.96 -5.17 8.52
C VAL A 320 16.08 -6.39 8.23
N PRO A 321 14.87 -6.22 7.69
CA PRO A 321 14.13 -7.33 7.09
C PRO A 321 14.95 -8.01 5.98
N LYS A 322 14.84 -9.33 5.87
CA LYS A 322 15.65 -10.14 4.92
C LYS A 322 15.58 -9.65 3.47
N PHE A 323 14.44 -9.20 2.99
CA PHE A 323 14.31 -8.74 1.59
C PHE A 323 15.17 -7.49 1.28
N LEU A 324 15.55 -6.69 2.30
CA LEU A 324 16.46 -5.55 2.12
C LEU A 324 17.94 -5.96 2.04
N LYS A 325 18.28 -7.22 2.37
CA LYS A 325 19.67 -7.72 2.42
C LYS A 325 20.52 -7.31 1.21
N PRO A 326 20.13 -7.58 -0.05
CA PRO A 326 21.01 -7.30 -1.19
C PRO A 326 21.34 -5.81 -1.33
N ARG A 327 20.34 -4.98 -1.04
CA ARG A 327 20.42 -3.53 -1.18
C ARG A 327 21.27 -2.90 -0.07
N VAL A 328 21.11 -3.40 1.15
CA VAL A 328 21.89 -3.02 2.33
C VAL A 328 23.35 -3.42 2.18
N LEU A 329 23.64 -4.64 1.72
CA LEU A 329 25.02 -5.09 1.46
C LEU A 329 25.71 -4.22 0.41
N ASN A 330 25.03 -3.89 -0.69
CA ASN A 330 25.56 -2.97 -1.69
C ASN A 330 25.85 -1.58 -1.09
N ALA A 331 24.93 -1.06 -0.28
CA ALA A 331 25.11 0.24 0.38
C ALA A 331 26.32 0.25 1.32
N ILE A 332 26.50 -0.79 2.13
CA ILE A 332 27.64 -0.93 3.05
C ILE A 332 28.96 -1.02 2.27
N ASN A 333 29.01 -1.81 1.19
CA ASN A 333 30.20 -1.93 0.35
C ASN A 333 30.59 -0.59 -0.31
N GLN A 334 29.61 0.18 -0.78
CA GLN A 334 29.88 1.52 -1.33
C GLN A 334 30.34 2.54 -0.29
N LEU A 335 30.06 2.30 1.00
CA LEU A 335 30.58 3.08 2.12
C LEU A 335 31.99 2.64 2.55
N GLY A 336 32.61 1.69 1.85
CA GLY A 336 34.00 1.27 2.07
C GLY A 336 34.17 0.14 3.08
N PHE A 337 33.08 -0.52 3.50
CA PHE A 337 33.16 -1.68 4.40
C PHE A 337 32.86 -2.97 3.64
N ASN A 338 33.76 -3.95 3.68
CA ASN A 338 33.60 -5.22 3.00
C ASN A 338 32.50 -6.07 3.67
N ALA A 339 31.28 -5.99 3.14
CA ALA A 339 30.10 -6.72 3.60
C ALA A 339 29.71 -7.80 2.60
N THR A 340 29.67 -9.04 3.07
CA THR A 340 29.33 -10.23 2.30
C THR A 340 28.15 -10.95 2.96
N GLU A 341 27.46 -11.81 2.21
CA GLU A 341 26.24 -12.47 2.72
C GLU A 341 26.51 -13.35 3.95
N ASP A 342 27.69 -13.97 4.04
CA ASP A 342 28.11 -14.81 5.17
C ASP A 342 28.26 -14.03 6.49
N LYS A 343 28.41 -12.70 6.42
CA LYS A 343 28.45 -11.80 7.58
C LYS A 343 27.07 -11.36 8.06
N MET A 344 26.01 -11.73 7.34
CA MET A 344 24.64 -11.44 7.78
C MET A 344 24.03 -12.65 8.46
N HIS A 345 23.60 -12.44 9.71
CA HIS A 345 23.02 -13.49 10.53
C HIS A 345 21.57 -13.14 10.87
N GLN A 346 20.77 -14.14 11.16
CA GLN A 346 19.40 -13.91 11.65
C GLN A 346 19.47 -13.31 13.06
N TYR A 347 18.76 -12.20 13.30
CA TYR A 347 18.82 -11.47 14.57
C TYR A 347 18.04 -12.19 15.67
N GLY A 348 16.79 -12.52 15.41
CA GLY A 348 15.90 -13.21 16.36
C GLY A 348 15.16 -14.39 15.72
N ASN A 349 14.35 -15.10 16.51
CA ASN A 349 13.65 -16.29 16.04
C ASN A 349 12.27 -16.02 15.40
N LEU A 350 11.77 -14.79 15.49
CA LEU A 350 10.48 -14.39 14.94
C LEU A 350 10.60 -13.90 13.50
N THR A 351 9.55 -14.17 12.72
CA THR A 351 9.38 -13.58 11.38
C THR A 351 8.50 -12.33 11.44
N SER A 352 8.55 -11.51 10.39
CA SER A 352 7.71 -10.30 10.29
C SER A 352 6.22 -10.62 10.50
N LYS A 353 5.75 -11.77 10.00
CA LYS A 353 4.37 -12.28 10.11
C LYS A 353 3.87 -12.49 11.55
N GLU A 354 4.72 -12.41 12.55
CA GLU A 354 4.36 -12.72 13.94
C GLU A 354 4.52 -11.52 14.88
N MET A 355 5.10 -10.40 14.41
CA MET A 355 5.58 -9.34 15.30
C MET A 355 4.48 -8.61 16.06
N PHE A 356 3.42 -8.15 15.38
CA PHE A 356 2.31 -7.47 16.06
C PHE A 356 1.50 -8.43 16.91
N ALA A 357 1.21 -9.63 16.41
CA ALA A 357 0.52 -10.67 17.16
C ALA A 357 1.24 -10.97 18.49
N LYS A 358 2.57 -11.14 18.45
CA LYS A 358 3.41 -11.36 19.64
C LYS A 358 3.46 -10.15 20.57
N TYR A 359 3.40 -8.94 20.02
CA TYR A 359 3.36 -7.72 20.82
C TYR A 359 2.03 -7.56 21.55
N PHE A 360 0.91 -7.74 20.85
CA PHE A 360 -0.43 -7.57 21.43
C PHE A 360 -0.79 -8.67 22.43
N GLU A 361 -0.15 -9.85 22.40
CA GLU A 361 -0.27 -10.88 23.45
C GLU A 361 0.07 -10.35 24.87
N ARG A 362 0.78 -9.22 24.98
CA ARG A 362 1.07 -8.54 26.26
C ARG A 362 -0.06 -7.66 26.78
N PHE A 363 -1.05 -7.36 25.95
CA PHE A 363 -2.21 -6.51 26.25
C PHE A 363 -3.49 -7.35 26.07
N PRO A 364 -3.77 -8.28 26.99
CA PRO A 364 -4.76 -9.32 26.78
C PRO A 364 -6.19 -8.76 26.72
N ALA A 365 -6.98 -9.30 25.79
CA ALA A 365 -8.43 -9.13 25.77
C ALA A 365 -9.08 -10.00 26.87
N VAL A 366 -10.21 -9.53 27.42
CA VAL A 366 -11.03 -10.29 28.37
C VAL A 366 -12.28 -10.78 27.62
N ASN A 367 -12.52 -12.08 27.60
CA ASN A 367 -13.62 -12.69 26.83
C ASN A 367 -13.60 -12.32 25.33
N ASN A 368 -12.40 -12.19 24.74
CA ASN A 368 -12.19 -11.71 23.36
C ASN A 368 -12.65 -10.27 23.10
N GLU A 369 -12.90 -9.49 24.15
CA GLU A 369 -13.24 -8.07 24.07
C GLU A 369 -12.14 -7.24 24.71
N CYS A 370 -11.91 -6.05 24.15
CA CYS A 370 -10.99 -5.12 24.77
C CYS A 370 -11.68 -4.43 25.93
N PRO A 371 -11.03 -4.34 27.10
CA PRO A 371 -11.54 -3.55 28.20
C PRO A 371 -11.86 -2.14 27.71
N ASP A 372 -13.00 -1.59 28.11
CA ASP A 372 -13.26 -0.16 27.96
C ASP A 372 -12.19 0.61 28.73
N ASP A 373 -11.72 1.73 28.15
CA ASP A 373 -10.68 2.60 28.74
C ASP A 373 -11.11 3.19 30.10
#